data_AF-A5A0E3-F1
#
_entry.id   AF-A5A0E3-F1
#
_cell.length_a   1.000
_cell.length_b   1.000
_cell.length_c   1.000
_cell.angle_alpha   90.00
_cell.angle_beta   90.00
_cell.angle_gamma   90.00
#
_symmetry.space_group_name_H-M   'P 1'
#
loop_
_entity.id
_entity.type
_entity.pdbx_description
1 polymer ?
#
loop_
_entity_poly.entity_id
_entity_poly.type
_entity_poly.pdbx_seq_one_letter_code
_entity_poly.pdbx_strand_id
1 'polypeptide(L)'
;IEKDLESEEQERVSADMRIRKSQHAVLSRKFVEVMTKYNEAQVDFRERSKGRIQRQLEITGKATTDEELEEMLESGNAAVFTAGIVDSGISKQALSEIESRHKDIVRLESSIKELHEWFV
;
A
#
# COMPACT_ATOMS: atom_id res chain seq x y z
N ILE A 1 45.10 -38.62 7.93
CA ILE A 1 43.95 -38.84 8.85
C ILE A 1 43.56 -37.53 9.53
N GLU A 2 44.27 -37.01 10.53
CA GLU A 2 43.86 -35.78 11.25
C GLU A 2 43.82 -34.54 10.34
N LYS A 3 44.85 -34.35 9.50
CA LYS A 3 44.92 -33.28 8.50
C LYS A 3 43.88 -33.38 7.37
N ASP A 4 43.43 -34.60 7.05
CA ASP A 4 42.37 -34.80 6.05
C ASP A 4 41.00 -34.44 6.62
N LEU A 5 40.74 -34.82 7.87
CA LEU A 5 39.52 -34.49 8.59
C LEU A 5 39.34 -32.97 8.76
N GLU A 6 40.41 -32.24 9.10
CA GLU A 6 40.40 -30.78 9.17
C GLU A 6 40.09 -30.12 7.81
N SER A 7 40.61 -30.68 6.71
CA SER A 7 40.37 -30.16 5.37
C SER A 7 38.93 -30.38 4.87
N GLU A 8 38.36 -31.56 5.16
CA GLU A 8 36.95 -31.87 4.86
C GLU A 8 36.00 -30.98 5.68
N GLU A 9 36.34 -30.70 6.93
CA GLU A 9 35.54 -29.83 7.79
C GLU A 9 35.55 -28.38 7.29
N GLN A 10 36.71 -27.88 6.84
CA GLN A 10 36.84 -26.56 6.20
C GLN A 10 36.03 -26.45 4.90
N GLU A 11 36.03 -27.49 4.05
CA GLU A 11 35.21 -27.53 2.84
C GLU A 11 33.72 -27.55 3.14
N ARG A 12 33.27 -28.27 4.18
CA ARG A 12 31.87 -28.27 4.62
C ARG A 12 31.43 -26.89 5.10
N VAL A 13 32.25 -26.21 5.91
CA VAL A 13 31.98 -24.84 6.36
C VAL A 13 31.91 -23.86 5.17
N SER A 14 32.79 -24.02 4.18
CA SER A 14 32.77 -23.25 2.94
C SER A 14 31.50 -23.49 2.11
N ALA A 15 31.09 -24.74 1.97
CA ALA A 15 29.86 -25.11 1.29
C ALA A 15 28.61 -24.56 2.00
N ASP A 16 28.52 -24.69 3.33
CA ASP A 16 27.42 -24.14 4.13
C ASP A 16 27.33 -22.61 3.97
N MET A 17 28.46 -21.90 4.03
CA MET A 17 28.51 -20.46 3.81
C MET A 17 28.00 -20.07 2.41
N ARG A 18 28.39 -20.81 1.36
CA ARG A 18 27.90 -20.57 -0.01
C ARG A 18 26.40 -20.82 -0.14
N ILE A 19 25.90 -21.90 0.48
CA ILE A 19 24.47 -22.22 0.49
C ILE A 19 23.69 -21.10 1.18
N ARG A 20 24.11 -20.67 2.38
CA ARG A 20 23.46 -19.57 3.11
C ARG A 20 23.45 -18.27 2.32
N LYS A 21 24.57 -17.90 1.70
CA LYS A 21 24.65 -16.69 0.85
C LYS A 21 23.70 -16.78 -0.35
N SER A 22 23.65 -17.93 -1.02
CA SER A 22 22.77 -18.15 -2.16
C SER A 22 21.29 -18.11 -1.75
N GLN A 23 20.92 -18.80 -0.67
CA GLN A 23 19.57 -18.81 -0.12
C GLN A 23 19.14 -17.41 0.31
N HIS A 24 19.99 -16.69 1.04
CA HIS A 24 19.74 -15.30 1.41
C HIS A 24 19.47 -14.44 0.18
N ALA A 25 20.32 -14.51 -0.85
CA ALA A 25 20.13 -13.75 -2.08
C ALA A 25 18.82 -14.09 -2.81
N VAL A 26 18.42 -15.36 -2.83
CA VAL A 26 17.13 -15.79 -3.42
C VAL A 26 15.95 -15.27 -2.60
N LEU A 27 16.00 -15.40 -1.27
CA LEU A 27 14.95 -14.94 -0.37
C LEU A 27 14.79 -13.42 -0.43
N SER A 28 15.89 -12.66 -0.42
CA SER A 28 15.85 -11.20 -0.56
C SER A 28 15.21 -10.77 -1.88
N ARG A 29 15.57 -11.41 -3.01
CA ARG A 29 14.93 -11.12 -4.31
C ARG A 29 13.43 -11.40 -4.31
N LYS A 30 13.01 -12.54 -3.76
CA LYS A 30 11.59 -12.89 -3.63
C LYS A 30 10.83 -11.92 -2.73
N PHE A 31 11.47 -11.47 -1.65
CA PHE A 31 10.89 -10.48 -0.76
C PHE A 31 10.63 -9.17 -1.51
N VAL A 32 11.64 -8.63 -2.21
CA VAL A 32 11.45 -7.42 -3.04
C VAL A 32 10.33 -7.61 -4.05
N GLU A 33 10.31 -8.74 -4.77
CA GLU A 33 9.27 -9.01 -5.78
C GLU A 33 7.85 -8.99 -5.20
N VAL A 34 7.62 -9.67 -4.07
CA VAL A 34 6.30 -9.72 -3.42
C VAL A 34 5.87 -8.33 -2.93
N MET A 35 6.81 -7.56 -2.40
CA MET A 35 6.55 -6.24 -1.86
C MET A 35 6.28 -5.21 -2.96
N THR A 36 6.96 -5.30 -4.11
CA THR A 36 6.64 -4.51 -5.30
C THR A 36 5.20 -4.80 -5.76
N LYS A 37 4.84 -6.09 -5.88
CA LYS A 37 3.46 -6.48 -6.24
C LYS A 37 2.42 -6.00 -5.23
N TYR A 38 2.77 -5.99 -3.94
CA TYR A 38 1.91 -5.47 -2.89
C TYR A 38 1.71 -3.95 -3.04
N ASN A 39 2.77 -3.18 -3.29
CA ASN A 39 2.67 -1.74 -3.56
C ASN A 39 1.82 -1.45 -4.81
N GLU A 40 2.05 -2.17 -5.92
CA GLU A 40 1.22 -2.05 -7.13
C GLU A 40 -0.28 -2.27 -6.82
N ALA A 41 -0.61 -3.33 -6.07
CA ALA A 41 -1.98 -3.60 -5.66
C ALA A 41 -2.57 -2.52 -4.74
N GLN A 42 -1.73 -1.87 -3.91
CA GLN A 42 -2.14 -0.75 -3.07
C GLN A 42 -2.45 0.49 -3.92
N VAL A 43 -1.58 0.86 -4.86
CA VAL A 43 -1.82 1.96 -5.80
C VAL A 43 -3.12 1.74 -6.58
N ASP A 44 -3.34 0.54 -7.12
CA ASP A 44 -4.59 0.19 -7.81
C ASP A 44 -5.83 0.29 -6.90
N PHE A 45 -5.69 -0.03 -5.61
CA PHE A 45 -6.77 0.12 -4.64
C PHE A 45 -7.06 1.60 -4.32
N ARG A 46 -6.02 2.43 -4.26
CA ARG A 46 -6.14 3.89 -4.08
C ARG A 46 -6.94 4.51 -5.21
N GLU A 47 -6.54 4.25 -6.46
CA GLU A 47 -7.19 4.80 -7.65
C GLU A 47 -8.66 4.39 -7.74
N ARG A 48 -8.97 3.11 -7.45
CA ARG A 48 -10.36 2.64 -7.40
C ARG A 48 -11.17 3.30 -6.29
N SER A 49 -10.57 3.57 -5.14
CA SER A 49 -11.23 4.25 -4.03
C SER A 49 -11.48 5.72 -4.36
N LYS A 50 -10.51 6.40 -4.98
CA LYS A 50 -10.64 7.77 -5.49
C LYS A 50 -11.79 7.89 -6.49
N GLY A 51 -11.82 7.04 -7.52
CA GLY A 51 -12.91 7.04 -8.51
C GLY A 51 -14.30 6.78 -7.91
N ARG A 52 -14.40 5.96 -6.86
CA ARG A 52 -15.67 5.78 -6.13
C ARG A 52 -16.09 7.04 -5.39
N ILE A 53 -15.17 7.72 -4.71
CA ILE A 53 -15.47 8.99 -4.03
C ILE A 53 -15.94 10.02 -5.04
N GLN A 54 -15.26 10.16 -6.17
CA GLN A 54 -15.66 11.07 -7.25
C GLN A 54 -17.09 10.78 -7.71
N ARG A 55 -17.41 9.49 -7.95
CA ARG A 55 -18.75 9.10 -8.38
C ARG A 55 -19.83 9.42 -7.34
N GLN A 56 -19.54 9.23 -6.05
CA GLN A 56 -20.48 9.57 -4.97
C GLN A 56 -20.67 11.09 -4.85
N LEU A 57 -19.62 11.88 -5.06
CA LEU A 57 -19.72 13.35 -5.10
C LEU A 57 -20.63 13.82 -6.25
N GLU A 58 -20.48 13.23 -7.44
CA GLU A 58 -21.37 13.52 -8.57
C GLU A 58 -22.84 13.20 -8.27
N ILE A 59 -23.12 12.08 -7.59
CA ILE A 59 -24.48 11.68 -7.18
C ILE A 59 -25.08 12.72 -6.22
N THR A 60 -24.24 13.31 -5.35
CA THR A 60 -24.66 14.38 -4.43
C THR A 60 -24.79 15.76 -5.09
N GLY A 61 -24.52 15.85 -6.40
CA GLY A 61 -24.61 17.09 -7.17
C GLY A 61 -23.35 17.97 -7.11
N LYS A 62 -22.24 17.46 -6.57
CA LYS A 62 -20.96 18.14 -6.51
C LYS A 62 -20.04 17.58 -7.60
N ALA A 63 -19.94 18.29 -8.72
CA ALA A 63 -18.91 18.00 -9.71
C ALA A 63 -17.54 18.32 -9.09
N THR A 64 -16.58 17.43 -9.24
CA THR A 64 -15.23 17.58 -8.64
C THR A 64 -14.20 17.07 -9.64
N THR A 65 -13.20 17.90 -9.94
CA THR A 65 -12.10 17.48 -10.82
C THR A 65 -11.17 16.51 -10.10
N ASP A 66 -10.26 15.89 -10.84
CA ASP A 66 -9.30 14.95 -10.25
C ASP A 66 -8.33 15.65 -9.28
N GLU A 67 -7.94 16.88 -9.62
CA GLU A 67 -7.06 17.73 -8.80
C GLU A 67 -7.78 18.22 -7.53
N GLU A 68 -9.03 18.68 -7.64
CA GLU A 68 -9.82 19.09 -6.48
C GLU A 68 -10.03 17.91 -5.53
N LEU A 69 -10.30 16.72 -6.07
CA LEU A 69 -10.46 15.52 -5.26
C LEU A 69 -9.16 15.14 -4.54
N GLU A 70 -8.02 15.30 -5.20
CA GLU A 70 -6.72 15.06 -4.59
C GLU A 70 -6.46 16.02 -3.42
N GLU A 71 -6.71 17.31 -3.59
CA GLU A 71 -6.59 18.32 -2.53
C GLU A 71 -7.51 17.99 -1.34
N MET A 72 -8.74 17.53 -1.62
CA MET A 72 -9.67 17.09 -0.58
C MET A 72 -9.13 15.89 0.21
N LEU A 73 -8.49 14.93 -0.45
CA LEU A 73 -7.85 13.77 0.21
C LEU A 73 -6.64 14.20 1.05
N GLU A 74 -5.79 15.08 0.52
CA GLU A 74 -4.60 15.61 1.21
C GLU A 74 -4.95 16.45 2.45
N SER A 75 -6.09 17.14 2.43
CA SER A 75 -6.56 17.96 3.56
C SER A 75 -6.75 17.18 4.86
N GLY A 76 -6.93 15.85 4.77
CA GLY A 76 -7.20 14.96 5.91
C GLY A 76 -8.52 15.24 6.63
N ASN A 77 -9.33 16.18 6.14
CA ASN A 77 -10.56 16.63 6.79
C ASN A 77 -11.79 16.06 6.08
N ALA A 78 -12.40 15.04 6.69
CA ALA A 78 -13.60 14.39 6.16
C ALA A 78 -14.78 15.36 5.97
N ALA A 79 -14.84 16.47 6.71
CA ALA A 79 -15.91 17.45 6.57
C ALA A 79 -15.89 18.16 5.20
N VAL A 80 -14.75 18.19 4.50
CA VAL A 80 -14.62 18.80 3.17
C VAL A 80 -15.50 18.09 2.13
N PHE A 81 -15.74 16.78 2.31
CA PHE A 81 -16.67 16.02 1.47
C PHE A 81 -18.14 16.39 1.71
N THR A 82 -18.50 16.77 2.94
CA THR A 82 -19.87 17.14 3.33
C THR A 82 -20.24 18.60 3.03
N ALA A 83 -19.24 19.46 2.80
CA ALA A 83 -19.45 20.88 2.57
C ALA A 83 -20.22 21.14 1.25
N GLY A 84 -21.43 21.70 1.38
CA GLY A 84 -22.28 22.11 0.26
C GLY A 84 -23.30 21.08 -0.21
N ILE A 85 -23.40 19.91 0.41
CA ILE A 85 -24.35 18.86 0.04
C ILE A 85 -25.68 19.06 0.79
N VAL A 86 -26.80 19.03 0.05
CA VAL A 86 -28.15 19.18 0.59
C VAL A 86 -28.58 17.89 1.32
N ASP A 87 -29.22 18.03 2.48
CA ASP A 87 -29.65 16.90 3.33
C ASP A 87 -30.81 16.12 2.70
N SER A 88 -30.49 15.20 1.80
CA SER A 88 -31.41 14.21 1.23
C SER A 88 -31.03 12.81 1.71
N GLY A 89 -31.98 11.87 1.72
CA GLY A 89 -31.71 10.46 2.08
C GLY A 89 -30.64 9.81 1.20
N ILE A 90 -30.60 10.17 -0.09
CA ILE A 90 -29.59 9.73 -1.05
C ILE A 90 -28.21 10.33 -0.70
N SER A 91 -28.19 11.61 -0.30
CA SER A 91 -26.96 12.29 0.13
C SER A 91 -26.33 11.64 1.36
N LYS A 92 -27.11 11.19 2.34
CA LYS A 92 -26.57 10.53 3.56
C LYS A 92 -25.84 9.23 3.25
N GLN A 93 -26.39 8.42 2.36
CA GLN A 93 -25.77 7.14 1.97
C GLN A 93 -24.48 7.38 1.19
N ALA A 94 -24.50 8.30 0.23
CA ALA A 94 -23.31 8.68 -0.54
C ALA A 94 -22.19 9.22 0.38
N LEU A 95 -22.53 10.08 1.34
CA LEU A 95 -21.60 10.62 2.32
C LEU A 95 -20.98 9.54 3.21
N SER A 96 -21.78 8.60 3.70
CA SER A 96 -21.28 7.48 4.51
C SER A 96 -20.30 6.61 3.73
N GLU A 97 -20.57 6.37 2.44
CA GLU A 97 -19.66 5.65 1.56
C GLU A 97 -18.35 6.41 1.35
N ILE A 98 -18.41 7.72 1.09
CA ILE A 98 -17.23 8.58 0.95
C ILE A 98 -16.36 8.53 2.20
N GLU A 99 -16.94 8.69 3.39
CA GLU A 99 -16.20 8.61 4.66
C GLU A 99 -15.54 7.24 4.86
N SER A 100 -16.23 6.15 4.50
CA SER A 100 -15.67 4.81 4.57
C SER A 100 -14.49 4.63 3.61
N ARG A 101 -14.62 5.11 2.37
CA ARG A 101 -13.53 5.02 1.38
C ARG A 101 -12.33 5.87 1.79
N HIS A 102 -12.57 7.08 2.31
CA HIS A 102 -11.52 7.95 2.82
C HIS A 102 -10.73 7.28 3.96
N LYS A 103 -11.42 6.64 4.92
CA LYS A 103 -10.75 5.85 5.98
C LYS A 103 -9.88 4.73 5.42
N ASP A 104 -10.33 4.07 4.35
CA ASP A 104 -9.54 3.02 3.71
C ASP A 104 -8.30 3.57 2.99
N ILE A 105 -8.40 4.74 2.35
CA ILE A 105 -7.25 5.46 1.77
C ILE A 105 -6.24 5.84 2.85
N VAL A 106 -6.69 6.40 3.97
CA VAL A 106 -5.79 6.77 5.09
C VAL A 106 -5.03 5.54 5.63
N ARG A 107 -5.70 4.39 5.79
CA ARG A 107 -5.04 3.14 6.20
C ARG A 107 -4.03 2.65 5.16
N LEU A 108 -4.36 2.78 3.88
CA LEU A 108 -3.48 2.42 2.78
C LEU A 108 -2.19 3.24 2.82
N GLU A 109 -2.31 4.55 2.99
CA GLU A 109 -1.16 5.47 3.07
C GLU A 109 -0.26 5.15 4.25
N SER A 110 -0.82 4.79 5.42
CA SER A 110 -0.03 4.26 6.53
C SER A 110 0.72 2.99 6.15
N SER A 111 0.07 2.04 5.50
CA SER A 111 0.71 0.79 5.07
C SER A 111 1.82 1.04 4.03
N ILE A 112 1.63 1.96 3.08
CA ILE A 112 2.67 2.33 2.10
C ILE A 112 3.89 2.95 2.80
N LYS A 113 3.67 3.82 3.81
CA LYS A 113 4.76 4.40 4.61
C LYS A 113 5.55 3.31 5.34
N GLU A 114 4.87 2.35 5.97
CA GLU A 114 5.52 1.21 6.63
C GLU A 114 6.35 0.36 5.65
N LEU A 115 5.84 0.11 4.43
CA LEU A 115 6.63 -0.57 3.40
C LEU A 115 7.88 0.22 3.03
N HIS A 116 7.76 1.54 2.89
CA HIS A 116 8.89 2.40 2.52
C HIS A 116 10.03 2.32 3.54
N GLU A 117 9.72 2.23 4.83
CA GLU A 117 10.71 2.03 5.91
C GLU A 117 11.49 0.72 5.80
N TRP A 118 10.99 -0.29 5.07
CA TRP A 118 11.71 -1.55 4.86
C TRP A 118 12.65 -1.54 3.66
N PHE A 119 12.52 -0.53 2.78
CA PHE A 119 13.31 -0.41 1.53
C PHE A 119 14.31 0.74 1.51
N VAL A 120 14.18 1.71 2.42
CA VAL A 120 15.12 2.84 2.62
C VAL A 120 16.07 2.55 3.77
#